data_AF-A0A256WPM7-F1
#
_entry.id   AF-A0A256WPM7-F1
#
_cell.length_a   1.000
_cell.length_b   1.000
_cell.length_c   1.000
_cell.angle_alpha   90.00
_cell.angle_beta   90.00
_cell.angle_gamma   90.00
#
_symmetry.space_group_name_H-M   'P 1'
#
loop_
_entity.id
_entity.type
_entity.pdbx_description
1 polymer ?
#
loop_
_entity_poly.entity_id
_entity_poly.type
_entity_poly.pdbx_seq_one_letter_code
_entity_poly.pdbx_strand_id
1 'polypeptide(L)'
;MKNDFIYEKEVTSDKNLEQSLRKSINDWVNNKPHHPYKNLGNKIKIKSIWYKPAYPVVLRTQYEERSKNKDHEPFTNQNIPTRKFYELSDFNSWDISLKKINDFEDSTKKYYVNGSQYVEDCFHCGAKGSVICNTCNGAKKITCPDCGGSTKVTCSSCSGSGTYSCDRCSGTGYTQRQVARQKEVYVRNPDGDGGRYHTKTYYETINEPCTKCGRTGRLTCTTCQGQGKVNCQRCRATGRIQCPTCLGTGRLVCPICDGKTQLMHHFYIERKLEYTHQNTCVIQGDIYERFPEFLEEFPNYESKNVFSNKADSLETNQLPDDHHLNSFIDKFIDKADKEETDFHSLQFQQLDISCIDTWELTYQFNGKEYVMAFTGSEFEIIPGLSPVYEVAFEYWRKGISAKEWMMFSRSSRLLTKASKIDVFELKEKVEFALDLVKTKLNQSYSLGATIALWIIAFFGGFAAYTYYSEVNYMFDYVAFINNPDGFLYAYHAWAQTIFSVFLVLMAYITAVPIVQRLGHYIPTAILRIGLGLIVTALIALLYLSLWALLNATGISIIITFFIWLALKIIGIIWWIIKLILGIIIWLAMIAWSIIIWIWNLIF
;
A
#
# COMPACT_ATOMS: atom_id res chain seq x y z
N MET A 1 -32.42 50.21 10.60
CA MET A 1 -32.15 48.83 10.13
C MET A 1 -33.43 48.19 9.60
N LYS A 2 -34.11 48.84 8.65
CA LYS A 2 -35.34 48.34 7.99
C LYS A 2 -35.09 48.48 6.49
N ASN A 3 -34.67 47.39 5.82
CA ASN A 3 -34.79 47.10 4.38
C ASN A 3 -33.73 46.15 3.78
N ASP A 4 -32.82 45.55 4.56
CA ASP A 4 -31.65 44.85 3.97
C ASP A 4 -31.88 43.39 3.53
N PHE A 5 -33.00 42.78 3.92
CA PHE A 5 -33.35 41.43 3.49
C PHE A 5 -34.53 41.46 2.52
N ILE A 6 -34.23 41.27 1.24
CA ILE A 6 -35.19 41.28 0.15
C ILE A 6 -35.55 39.83 -0.15
N TYR A 7 -36.85 39.50 -0.17
CA TYR A 7 -37.28 38.16 -0.58
C TYR A 7 -37.17 38.00 -2.10
N GLU A 8 -37.88 38.85 -2.84
CA GLU A 8 -37.74 38.98 -4.28
C GLU A 8 -38.17 40.38 -4.74
N LYS A 9 -37.66 40.79 -5.90
CA LYS A 9 -38.05 42.06 -6.52
C LYS A 9 -37.99 41.93 -8.04
N GLU A 10 -39.10 42.23 -8.72
CA GLU A 10 -39.07 42.33 -10.17
C GLU A 10 -38.26 43.56 -10.61
N VAL A 11 -37.28 43.34 -11.48
CA VAL A 11 -36.35 44.36 -11.99
C VAL A 11 -36.28 44.35 -13.53
N THR A 12 -37.30 43.80 -14.19
CA THR A 12 -37.42 43.71 -15.66
C THR A 12 -37.28 45.06 -16.37
N SER A 13 -37.59 46.17 -15.71
CA SER A 13 -37.49 47.53 -16.25
C SER A 13 -36.07 48.10 -16.29
N ASP A 14 -35.10 47.49 -15.59
CA ASP A 14 -33.71 47.94 -15.56
C ASP A 14 -32.97 47.55 -16.86
N LYS A 15 -32.80 48.53 -17.75
CA LYS A 15 -32.15 48.31 -19.06
C LYS A 15 -30.65 48.10 -18.98
N ASN A 16 -29.99 48.66 -17.96
CA ASN A 16 -28.54 48.48 -17.79
C ASN A 16 -28.25 47.06 -17.30
N LEU A 17 -29.03 46.58 -16.32
CA LEU A 17 -28.98 45.20 -15.87
C LEU A 17 -29.27 44.24 -17.02
N GLU A 18 -30.36 44.47 -17.78
CA GLU A 18 -30.71 43.64 -18.94
C GLU A 18 -29.53 43.50 -19.92
N GLN A 19 -28.85 44.61 -20.22
CA GLN A 19 -27.69 44.62 -21.11
C GLN A 19 -26.50 43.83 -20.55
N SER A 20 -26.21 43.95 -19.25
CA SER A 20 -25.16 43.17 -18.59
C SER A 20 -25.45 41.67 -18.62
N LEU A 21 -26.69 41.25 -18.32
CA LEU A 21 -27.09 39.85 -18.39
C LEU A 21 -26.96 39.30 -19.81
N ARG A 22 -27.41 40.04 -20.84
CA ARG A 22 -27.24 39.63 -22.24
C ARG A 22 -25.78 39.45 -22.62
N LYS A 23 -24.89 40.32 -22.13
CA LYS A 23 -23.44 40.21 -22.36
C LYS A 23 -22.90 38.93 -21.71
N SER A 24 -23.20 38.68 -20.43
CA SER A 24 -22.79 37.45 -19.72
C SER A 24 -23.25 36.17 -20.47
N ILE A 25 -24.49 36.14 -20.95
CA ILE A 25 -25.00 35.03 -21.79
C ILE A 25 -24.17 34.87 -23.07
N ASN A 26 -23.86 35.96 -23.76
CA ASN A 26 -23.05 35.89 -24.98
C ASN A 26 -21.66 35.33 -24.69
N ASP A 27 -21.01 35.82 -23.64
CA ASP A 27 -19.65 35.40 -23.25
C ASP A 27 -19.62 33.92 -22.90
N TRP A 28 -20.59 33.44 -22.10
CA TRP A 28 -20.76 32.04 -21.78
C TRP A 28 -20.95 31.16 -23.02
N VAL A 29 -21.95 31.46 -23.86
CA VAL A 29 -22.25 30.65 -25.05
C VAL A 29 -21.11 30.73 -26.08
N ASN A 30 -20.39 31.83 -26.16
CA ASN A 30 -19.27 31.93 -27.10
C ASN A 30 -18.07 31.07 -26.69
N ASN A 31 -17.87 30.89 -25.39
CA ASN A 31 -16.81 30.06 -24.81
C ASN A 31 -17.12 28.56 -24.81
N LYS A 32 -18.39 28.15 -24.97
CA LYS A 32 -18.75 26.74 -25.11
C LYS A 32 -18.56 26.23 -26.56
N PRO A 33 -17.99 25.03 -26.77
CA PRO A 33 -17.82 24.46 -28.10
C PRO A 33 -19.05 23.64 -28.54
N HIS A 34 -19.08 23.19 -29.80
CA HIS A 34 -20.00 22.17 -30.32
C HIS A 34 -21.51 22.45 -30.32
N HIS A 35 -21.96 23.69 -30.05
CA HIS A 35 -23.34 24.14 -30.28
C HIS A 35 -23.39 25.29 -31.30
N PRO A 36 -24.57 25.58 -31.92
CA PRO A 36 -24.68 26.59 -32.98
C PRO A 36 -25.02 28.01 -32.50
N TYR A 37 -25.43 28.19 -31.24
CA TYR A 37 -26.08 29.41 -30.74
C TYR A 37 -25.15 30.61 -30.42
N LYS A 38 -24.25 31.02 -31.31
CA LYS A 38 -23.38 32.19 -31.05
C LYS A 38 -24.18 33.47 -30.79
N ASN A 39 -23.72 34.26 -29.82
CA ASN A 39 -24.38 35.47 -29.31
C ASN A 39 -25.86 35.26 -28.95
N LEU A 40 -26.15 34.24 -28.14
CA LEU A 40 -27.52 33.89 -27.74
C LEU A 40 -28.23 35.05 -27.03
N GLY A 41 -27.53 35.79 -26.16
CA GLY A 41 -28.08 36.93 -25.42
C GLY A 41 -28.68 38.01 -26.33
N ASN A 42 -28.21 38.16 -27.58
CA ASN A 42 -28.77 39.11 -28.54
C ASN A 42 -30.03 38.58 -29.26
N LYS A 43 -30.27 37.27 -29.20
CA LYS A 43 -31.32 36.57 -29.96
C LYS A 43 -32.53 36.19 -29.10
N ILE A 44 -32.39 36.25 -27.77
CA ILE A 44 -33.47 35.91 -26.84
C ILE A 44 -34.45 37.08 -26.65
N LYS A 45 -35.72 36.74 -26.45
CA LYS A 45 -36.75 37.67 -26.00
C LYS A 45 -36.92 37.52 -24.48
N ILE A 46 -36.46 38.51 -23.73
CA ILE A 46 -36.59 38.53 -22.27
C ILE A 46 -38.07 38.73 -21.89
N LYS A 47 -38.54 37.95 -20.93
CA LYS A 47 -39.92 37.99 -20.39
C LYS A 47 -39.95 38.69 -19.05
N SER A 48 -39.07 38.30 -18.14
CA SER A 48 -38.96 38.89 -16.80
C SER A 48 -37.56 38.73 -16.23
N ILE A 49 -37.17 39.64 -15.34
CA ILE A 49 -35.96 39.57 -14.53
C ILE A 49 -36.37 39.79 -13.08
N TRP A 50 -36.06 38.82 -12.23
CA TRP A 50 -36.33 38.87 -10.80
C TRP A 50 -35.02 38.87 -10.03
N TYR A 51 -34.81 39.86 -9.16
CA TYR A 51 -33.76 39.81 -8.16
C TYR A 51 -34.25 38.96 -6.99
N LYS A 52 -33.55 37.87 -6.70
CA LYS A 52 -33.93 36.82 -5.75
C LYS A 52 -32.69 36.40 -4.96
N PRO A 53 -32.22 37.20 -4.00
CA PRO A 53 -30.97 36.94 -3.29
C PRO A 53 -31.04 35.63 -2.50
N ALA A 54 -29.90 34.96 -2.38
CA ALA A 54 -29.76 33.78 -1.54
C ALA A 54 -29.04 34.16 -0.25
N TYR A 55 -29.43 33.53 0.86
CA TYR A 55 -28.90 33.85 2.18
C TYR A 55 -28.18 32.65 2.79
N PRO A 56 -26.84 32.54 2.60
CA PRO A 56 -26.03 31.63 3.40
C PRO A 56 -26.15 31.97 4.89
N VAL A 57 -26.57 31.00 5.69
CA VAL A 57 -26.73 31.08 7.14
C VAL A 57 -25.75 30.11 7.77
N VAL A 58 -24.84 30.63 8.59
CA VAL A 58 -23.85 29.88 9.32
C VAL A 58 -24.10 30.02 10.81
N LEU A 59 -24.34 28.91 11.50
CA LEU A 59 -24.38 28.82 12.95
C LEU A 59 -23.15 28.06 13.44
N ARG A 60 -22.33 28.71 14.24
CA ARG A 60 -21.23 28.09 14.98
C ARG A 60 -21.59 27.99 16.44
N THR A 61 -21.42 26.81 17.03
CA THR A 61 -21.72 26.57 18.45
C THR A 61 -20.49 25.97 19.12
N GLN A 62 -20.02 26.57 20.21
CA GLN A 62 -18.96 26.01 21.04
C GLN A 62 -19.58 25.21 22.19
N TYR A 63 -19.14 23.97 22.34
CA TYR A 63 -19.50 23.10 23.46
C TYR A 63 -18.29 22.83 24.36
N GLU A 64 -18.58 22.58 25.63
CA GLU A 64 -17.64 22.11 26.63
C GLU A 64 -18.17 20.82 27.26
N GLU A 65 -17.35 19.78 27.26
CA GLU A 65 -17.56 18.57 28.02
C GLU A 65 -16.51 18.43 29.13
N ARG A 66 -16.95 18.03 30.33
CA ARG A 66 -16.07 17.80 31.48
C ARG A 66 -16.27 16.42 32.08
N SER A 67 -15.21 15.61 32.09
CA SER A 67 -15.19 14.32 32.77
C SER A 67 -14.23 14.32 33.96
N LYS A 68 -14.56 13.56 35.01
CA LYS A 68 -13.78 13.45 36.25
C LYS A 68 -12.97 12.16 36.26
N ASN A 69 -11.68 12.25 36.48
CA ASN A 69 -10.76 11.11 36.44
C ASN A 69 -9.75 11.14 37.59
N LYS A 70 -9.09 10.00 37.83
CA LYS A 70 -8.00 9.85 38.80
C LYS A 70 -6.72 9.51 38.07
N ASP A 71 -5.59 10.03 38.53
CA ASP A 71 -4.28 9.64 38.05
C ASP A 71 -3.24 9.65 39.18
N HIS A 72 -2.01 9.28 38.84
CA HIS A 72 -0.87 9.28 39.73
C HIS A 72 0.40 9.67 38.99
N GLU A 73 1.33 10.31 39.70
CA GLU A 73 2.68 10.58 39.22
C GLU A 73 3.73 10.25 40.29
N PRO A 74 5.01 10.00 39.92
CA PRO A 74 6.08 9.82 40.88
C PRO A 74 6.17 10.98 41.88
N PHE A 75 6.18 10.66 43.17
CA PHE A 75 6.38 11.69 44.19
C PHE A 75 7.87 12.09 44.26
N THR A 76 8.18 13.32 43.89
CA THR A 76 9.51 13.92 43.85
C THR A 76 9.70 15.03 44.88
N ASN A 77 8.89 15.02 45.95
CA ASN A 77 8.74 16.10 46.94
C ASN A 77 8.02 17.34 46.41
N GLN A 78 7.04 17.15 45.52
CA GLN A 78 6.11 18.21 45.15
C GLN A 78 5.35 18.71 46.39
N ASN A 79 4.96 19.99 46.40
CA ASN A 79 4.14 20.55 47.46
C ASN A 79 2.71 19.97 47.39
N ILE A 80 2.25 19.35 48.48
CA ILE A 80 0.91 18.75 48.57
C ILE A 80 -0.04 19.73 49.27
N PRO A 81 -1.06 20.25 48.59
CA PRO A 81 -2.06 21.11 49.23
C PRO A 81 -2.85 20.35 50.28
N THR A 82 -3.45 21.07 51.24
CA THR A 82 -4.37 20.47 52.22
C THR A 82 -5.52 19.77 51.49
N ARG A 83 -5.70 18.47 51.76
CA ARG A 83 -6.68 17.64 51.09
C ARG A 83 -8.10 18.07 51.46
N LYS A 84 -8.89 18.38 50.44
CA LYS A 84 -10.32 18.75 50.50
C LYS A 84 -11.19 17.68 49.86
N PHE A 85 -10.68 17.00 48.83
CA PHE A 85 -11.41 15.99 48.06
C PHE A 85 -10.78 14.61 48.27
N TYR A 86 -11.59 13.65 48.67
CA TYR A 86 -11.21 12.27 48.99
C TYR A 86 -11.71 11.31 47.91
N GLU A 87 -12.85 11.60 47.29
CA GLU A 87 -13.49 10.83 46.22
C GLU A 87 -13.92 11.72 45.03
N LEU A 88 -14.20 11.11 43.87
CA LEU A 88 -14.68 11.85 42.69
C LEU A 88 -16.10 12.41 42.89
N SER A 89 -16.87 11.86 43.82
CA SER A 89 -18.20 12.32 44.22
C SER A 89 -18.16 13.61 45.04
N ASP A 90 -17.03 13.97 45.65
CA ASP A 90 -16.91 15.12 46.56
C ASP A 90 -16.98 16.48 45.85
N PHE A 91 -16.91 16.50 44.52
CA PHE A 91 -16.99 17.72 43.72
C PHE A 91 -17.75 17.52 42.41
N ASN A 92 -18.42 18.59 41.97
CA ASN A 92 -18.91 18.70 40.61
C ASN A 92 -17.79 19.26 39.71
N SER A 93 -17.67 18.76 38.47
CA SER A 93 -16.69 19.26 37.50
C SER A 93 -16.93 20.72 37.11
N TRP A 94 -18.16 21.20 37.20
CA TRP A 94 -18.55 22.57 36.88
C TRP A 94 -18.22 23.58 37.99
N ASP A 95 -18.12 23.13 39.26
CA ASP A 95 -17.73 23.98 40.39
C ASP A 95 -16.24 24.36 40.37
N ILE A 96 -15.42 23.61 39.64
CA ILE A 96 -14.00 23.89 39.49
C ILE A 96 -13.81 24.96 38.40
N SER A 97 -13.28 26.12 38.79
CA SER A 97 -13.01 27.22 37.87
C SER A 97 -11.86 26.88 36.92
N LEU A 98 -12.16 26.83 35.61
CA LEU A 98 -11.20 26.62 34.53
C LEU A 98 -11.05 27.88 33.67
N LYS A 99 -10.04 27.90 32.79
CA LYS A 99 -9.81 29.02 31.86
C LYS A 99 -11.06 29.24 30.98
N LYS A 100 -11.58 30.48 30.95
CA LYS A 100 -12.68 30.88 30.06
C LYS A 100 -12.37 30.61 28.59
N ILE A 101 -13.41 30.29 27.83
CA ILE A 101 -13.37 29.97 26.41
C ILE A 101 -13.98 31.17 25.68
N ASN A 102 -13.24 31.81 24.78
CA ASN A 102 -13.70 33.00 24.07
C ASN A 102 -13.75 32.78 22.55
N ASP A 103 -13.00 31.80 22.06
CA ASP A 103 -12.79 31.49 20.65
C ASP A 103 -13.27 30.08 20.36
N PHE A 104 -13.68 29.84 19.11
CA PHE A 104 -14.02 28.50 18.64
C PHE A 104 -12.74 27.66 18.59
N GLU A 105 -12.67 26.61 19.42
CA GLU A 105 -11.52 25.71 19.46
C GLU A 105 -11.93 24.26 19.75
N ASP A 106 -11.28 23.33 19.05
CA ASP A 106 -11.29 21.92 19.40
C ASP A 106 -10.07 21.61 20.25
N SER A 107 -10.24 21.12 21.48
CA SER A 107 -9.11 20.69 22.30
C SER A 107 -9.50 19.74 23.43
N THR A 108 -8.56 18.92 23.87
CA THR A 108 -8.71 18.11 25.08
C THR A 108 -7.56 18.41 26.03
N LYS A 109 -7.86 18.89 27.24
CA LYS A 109 -6.87 19.30 28.24
C LYS A 109 -7.23 18.75 29.61
N LYS A 110 -6.21 18.32 30.36
CA LYS A 110 -6.35 17.84 31.74
C LYS A 110 -6.02 18.96 32.73
N TYR A 111 -6.87 19.15 33.72
CA TYR A 111 -6.71 20.17 34.77
C TYR A 111 -6.71 19.53 36.15
N TYR A 112 -5.67 19.79 36.94
CA TYR A 112 -5.59 19.34 38.32
C TYR A 112 -6.74 19.89 39.17
N VAL A 113 -7.37 19.01 39.94
CA VAL A 113 -8.31 19.44 40.99
C VAL A 113 -7.50 19.74 42.26
N ASN A 114 -7.29 21.02 42.54
CA ASN A 114 -6.49 21.45 43.69
C ASN A 114 -7.12 21.02 45.02
N GLY A 115 -6.33 20.37 45.89
CA GLY A 115 -6.81 19.79 47.14
C GLY A 115 -7.31 18.34 47.00
N SER A 116 -7.13 17.70 45.84
CA SER A 116 -7.36 16.25 45.68
C SER A 116 -6.09 15.42 45.86
N GLN A 117 -4.93 16.08 45.93
CA GLN A 117 -3.62 15.43 45.95
C GLN A 117 -3.35 14.74 47.29
N TYR A 118 -2.77 13.54 47.22
CA TYR A 118 -2.27 12.83 48.39
C TYR A 118 -1.15 11.86 48.00
N VAL A 119 -0.32 11.48 48.97
CA VAL A 119 0.84 10.61 48.73
C VAL A 119 0.56 9.25 49.36
N GLU A 120 0.78 8.20 48.56
CA GLU A 120 0.76 6.82 49.02
C GLU A 120 1.98 6.07 48.51
N ASP A 121 2.26 4.93 49.15
CA ASP A 121 3.30 4.03 48.67
C ASP A 121 2.94 3.51 47.28
N CYS A 122 3.94 3.42 46.40
CA CYS A 122 3.72 2.93 45.05
C CYS A 122 3.15 1.51 45.09
N PHE A 123 1.89 1.36 44.69
CA PHE A 123 1.17 0.08 44.69
C PHE A 123 1.87 -1.00 43.86
N HIS A 124 2.66 -0.61 42.84
CA HIS A 124 3.35 -1.56 41.97
C HIS A 124 4.62 -2.17 42.61
N CYS A 125 5.39 -1.39 43.38
CA CYS A 125 6.62 -1.88 44.01
C CYS A 125 6.54 -2.02 45.54
N GLY A 126 5.42 -1.61 46.17
CA GLY A 126 5.23 -1.61 47.62
C GLY A 126 6.33 -0.80 48.33
N ALA A 127 6.51 0.46 47.90
CA ALA A 127 7.54 1.38 48.43
C ALA A 127 9.01 0.97 48.25
N LYS A 128 9.31 -0.05 47.43
CA LYS A 128 10.70 -0.53 47.23
C LYS A 128 11.50 0.27 46.19
N GLY A 129 10.83 1.06 45.35
CA GLY A 129 11.43 1.77 44.20
C GLY A 129 11.97 0.84 43.12
N SER A 130 11.82 -0.47 43.29
CA SER A 130 12.36 -1.47 42.37
C SER A 130 11.49 -2.72 42.38
N VAL A 131 11.43 -3.39 41.23
CA VAL A 131 10.73 -4.66 41.04
C VAL A 131 11.73 -5.78 40.77
N ILE A 132 11.39 -7.00 41.15
CA ILE A 132 12.26 -8.16 40.93
C ILE A 132 12.39 -8.37 39.42
N CYS A 133 13.63 -8.59 38.94
CA CYS A 133 13.84 -8.87 37.52
C CYS A 133 13.27 -10.25 37.19
N ASN A 134 12.17 -10.30 36.42
CA ASN A 134 11.52 -11.55 36.02
C ASN A 134 12.42 -12.46 35.17
N THR A 135 13.37 -11.89 34.41
CA THR A 135 14.28 -12.70 33.57
C THR A 135 15.22 -13.58 34.40
N CYS A 136 15.62 -13.14 35.60
CA CYS A 136 16.47 -13.95 36.49
C CYS A 136 15.81 -14.29 37.82
N ASN A 137 14.55 -13.91 38.04
CA ASN A 137 13.84 -14.04 39.32
C ASN A 137 14.66 -13.54 40.51
N GLY A 138 15.39 -12.43 40.33
CA GLY A 138 16.26 -11.87 41.36
C GLY A 138 17.62 -12.56 41.55
N ALA A 139 17.90 -13.65 40.82
CA ALA A 139 19.14 -14.43 40.96
C ALA A 139 20.39 -13.76 40.36
N LYS A 140 20.23 -12.59 39.70
CA LYS A 140 21.30 -11.77 39.08
C LYS A 140 22.02 -12.42 37.89
N LYS A 141 21.98 -13.74 37.78
CA LYS A 141 22.54 -14.53 36.69
C LYS A 141 21.46 -15.44 36.10
N ILE A 142 21.59 -15.75 34.81
CA ILE A 142 20.77 -16.74 34.12
C ILE A 142 21.66 -17.89 33.65
N THR A 143 21.05 -19.05 33.45
CA THR A 143 21.71 -20.19 32.80
C THR A 143 22.23 -19.75 31.44
N CYS A 144 23.49 -20.07 31.14
CA CYS A 144 24.09 -19.69 29.87
C CYS A 144 23.33 -20.37 28.72
N PRO A 145 22.70 -19.61 27.80
CA PRO A 145 21.88 -20.20 26.74
C PRO A 145 22.72 -21.04 25.77
N ASP A 146 23.98 -20.66 25.52
CA ASP A 146 24.86 -21.34 24.57
C ASP A 146 25.28 -22.75 25.02
N CYS A 147 25.30 -23.02 26.32
CA CYS A 147 25.67 -24.36 26.84
C CYS A 147 24.57 -25.01 27.69
N GLY A 148 23.42 -24.36 27.87
CA GLY A 148 22.36 -24.85 28.76
C GLY A 148 22.81 -25.09 30.21
N GLY A 149 23.88 -24.41 30.65
CA GLY A 149 24.48 -24.62 31.97
C GLY A 149 25.55 -25.72 32.06
N SER A 150 25.78 -26.46 30.97
CA SER A 150 26.74 -27.57 30.96
C SER A 150 28.22 -27.17 31.01
N THR A 151 28.54 -25.87 31.04
CA THR A 151 29.89 -25.26 31.08
C THR A 151 30.77 -25.49 29.85
N LYS A 152 30.53 -26.55 29.10
CA LYS A 152 31.26 -26.93 27.89
C LYS A 152 30.29 -27.06 26.71
N VAL A 153 30.76 -26.72 25.52
CA VAL A 153 30.03 -26.93 24.26
C VAL A 153 30.79 -27.93 23.39
N THR A 154 30.08 -28.59 22.48
CA THR A 154 30.70 -29.49 21.51
C THR A 154 31.78 -28.75 20.71
N CYS A 155 32.96 -29.35 20.59
CA CYS A 155 34.04 -28.78 19.81
C CYS A 155 33.66 -28.76 18.32
N SER A 156 33.49 -27.58 17.74
CA SER A 156 33.15 -27.42 16.32
C SER A 156 34.27 -27.91 15.40
N SER A 157 35.54 -27.75 15.80
CA SER A 157 36.69 -28.17 14.99
C SER A 157 36.78 -29.68 14.75
N CYS A 158 36.11 -30.50 15.56
CA CYS A 158 36.04 -31.95 15.37
C CYS A 158 34.61 -32.49 15.45
N SER A 159 33.60 -31.61 15.45
CA SER A 159 32.19 -32.01 15.60
C SER A 159 31.92 -32.96 16.78
N GLY A 160 32.66 -32.82 17.88
CA GLY A 160 32.50 -33.67 19.07
C GLY A 160 33.28 -34.98 19.07
N SER A 161 33.94 -35.36 17.97
CA SER A 161 34.64 -36.65 17.87
C SER A 161 35.96 -36.72 18.67
N GLY A 162 36.48 -35.57 19.09
CA GLY A 162 37.82 -35.44 19.68
C GLY A 162 38.98 -35.68 18.70
N THR A 163 38.70 -36.14 17.48
CA THR A 163 39.72 -36.62 16.52
C THR A 163 39.29 -36.36 15.07
N TYR A 164 40.24 -36.18 14.17
CA TYR A 164 39.98 -36.13 12.72
C TYR A 164 40.70 -37.27 12.02
N SER A 165 40.15 -37.74 10.91
CA SER A 165 40.80 -38.77 10.09
C SER A 165 42.15 -38.26 9.61
N CYS A 166 43.17 -39.11 9.65
CA CYS A 166 44.49 -38.75 9.14
C CYS A 166 44.45 -38.80 7.61
N ASP A 167 44.50 -37.63 6.97
CA ASP A 167 44.46 -37.50 5.51
C ASP A 167 45.59 -38.28 4.82
N ARG A 168 46.76 -38.39 5.48
CA ARG A 168 47.93 -39.06 4.92
C ARG A 168 47.69 -40.54 4.64
N CYS A 169 46.84 -41.19 5.43
CA CYS A 169 46.48 -42.60 5.27
C CYS A 169 44.97 -42.77 5.05
N SER A 170 44.24 -41.70 4.76
CA SER A 170 42.77 -41.72 4.61
C SER A 170 42.04 -42.48 5.73
N GLY A 171 42.52 -42.38 6.98
CA GLY A 171 41.91 -43.08 8.12
C GLY A 171 42.36 -44.52 8.37
N THR A 172 43.15 -45.15 7.50
CA THR A 172 43.50 -46.59 7.62
C THR A 172 44.62 -46.86 8.62
N GLY A 173 45.45 -45.86 8.94
CA GLY A 173 46.67 -46.04 9.73
C GLY A 173 47.87 -46.54 8.93
N TYR A 174 47.70 -46.87 7.64
CA TYR A 174 48.74 -47.41 6.76
C TYR A 174 48.76 -46.69 5.41
N THR A 175 49.95 -46.51 4.83
CA THR A 175 50.11 -45.99 3.47
C THR A 175 50.63 -47.08 2.55
N GLN A 176 50.13 -47.13 1.32
CA GLN A 176 50.54 -48.14 0.35
C GLN A 176 51.72 -47.64 -0.48
N ARG A 177 52.68 -48.54 -0.73
CA ARG A 177 53.81 -48.31 -1.62
C ARG A 177 54.09 -49.56 -2.45
N GLN A 178 54.38 -49.38 -3.74
CA GLN A 178 54.84 -50.46 -4.61
C GLN A 178 56.33 -50.74 -4.38
N VAL A 179 56.68 -52.00 -4.23
CA VAL A 179 58.07 -52.46 -4.22
C VAL A 179 58.29 -53.49 -5.32
N ALA A 180 59.41 -53.36 -6.03
CA ALA A 180 59.80 -54.30 -7.07
C ALA A 180 60.49 -55.52 -6.44
N ARG A 181 60.02 -56.71 -6.80
CA ARG A 181 60.56 -58.01 -6.37
C ARG A 181 61.00 -58.79 -7.61
N GLN A 182 62.07 -59.56 -7.49
CA GLN A 182 62.59 -60.38 -8.58
C GLN A 182 62.35 -61.86 -8.29
N LYS A 183 61.91 -62.61 -9.31
CA LYS A 183 61.78 -64.07 -9.25
C LYS A 183 62.31 -64.68 -10.55
N GLU A 184 63.12 -65.72 -10.43
CA GLU A 184 63.61 -66.46 -11.59
C GLU A 184 62.53 -67.37 -12.15
N VAL A 185 62.32 -67.30 -13.46
CA VAL A 185 61.35 -68.11 -14.19
C VAL A 185 62.11 -68.86 -15.28
N TYR A 186 62.04 -70.19 -15.25
CA TYR A 186 62.70 -71.03 -16.23
C TYR A 186 61.99 -70.92 -17.58
N VAL A 187 62.72 -70.53 -18.63
CA VAL A 187 62.19 -70.48 -20.00
C VAL A 187 62.99 -71.47 -20.85
N ARG A 188 62.28 -72.43 -21.44
CA ARG A 188 62.88 -73.51 -22.24
C ARG A 188 63.20 -73.00 -23.65
N ASN A 189 64.35 -73.39 -24.22
CA ASN A 189 64.73 -72.93 -25.56
C ASN A 189 63.86 -73.60 -26.65
N PRO A 190 63.56 -72.91 -27.76
CA PRO A 190 62.66 -73.45 -28.80
C PRO A 190 63.20 -74.70 -29.51
N ASP A 191 64.52 -74.87 -29.49
CA ASP A 191 65.27 -75.85 -30.29
C ASP A 191 65.39 -77.21 -29.60
N GLY A 192 64.77 -77.36 -28.41
CA GLY A 192 64.63 -78.64 -27.72
C GLY A 192 65.79 -79.07 -26.82
N ASP A 193 66.94 -78.38 -26.83
CA ASP A 193 68.08 -78.69 -25.96
C ASP A 193 68.33 -77.58 -24.92
N GLY A 194 68.11 -77.92 -23.64
CA GLY A 194 68.29 -77.02 -22.49
C GLY A 194 67.34 -75.80 -22.40
N GLY A 195 67.48 -75.03 -21.32
CA GLY A 195 66.73 -73.79 -21.05
C GLY A 195 67.46 -72.89 -20.07
N ARG A 196 67.04 -71.63 -19.96
CA ARG A 196 67.70 -70.61 -19.12
C ARG A 196 66.71 -69.93 -18.19
N TYR A 197 67.16 -69.65 -16.97
CA TYR A 197 66.39 -68.86 -16.02
C TYR A 197 66.40 -67.39 -16.46
N HIS A 198 65.21 -66.80 -16.58
CA HIS A 198 65.04 -65.37 -16.77
C HIS A 198 64.53 -64.76 -15.47
N THR A 199 65.18 -63.71 -15.00
CA THR A 199 64.68 -62.93 -13.87
C THR A 199 63.52 -62.06 -14.34
N LYS A 200 62.31 -62.31 -13.79
CA LYS A 200 61.14 -61.48 -14.05
C LYS A 200 60.88 -60.60 -12.82
N THR A 201 60.74 -59.30 -13.03
CA THR A 201 60.40 -58.35 -11.96
C THR A 201 58.88 -58.21 -11.88
N TYR A 202 58.33 -58.33 -10.67
CA TYR A 202 56.92 -58.03 -10.39
C TYR A 202 56.82 -56.99 -9.28
N TYR A 203 55.71 -56.24 -9.27
CA TYR A 203 55.46 -55.21 -8.26
C TYR A 203 54.49 -55.76 -7.22
N GLU A 204 54.87 -55.63 -5.95
CA GLU A 204 54.06 -56.00 -4.79
C GLU A 204 53.69 -54.71 -4.03
N THR A 205 52.41 -54.58 -3.65
CA THR A 205 51.98 -53.45 -2.81
C THR A 205 52.20 -53.82 -1.35
N ILE A 206 53.05 -53.07 -0.64
CA ILE A 206 53.23 -53.23 0.80
C ILE A 206 52.55 -52.09 1.57
N ASN A 207 52.03 -52.41 2.75
CA ASN A 207 51.43 -51.44 3.68
C ASN A 207 52.50 -50.98 4.67
N GLU A 208 52.84 -49.69 4.64
CA GLU A 208 53.76 -49.07 5.59
C GLU A 208 52.97 -48.35 6.70
N PRO A 209 53.37 -48.47 7.97
CA PRO A 209 52.68 -47.79 9.04
C PRO A 209 52.78 -46.26 8.91
N CYS A 210 51.65 -45.57 8.98
CA CYS A 210 51.61 -44.12 8.85
C CYS A 210 52.22 -43.44 10.08
N THR A 211 53.37 -42.79 9.90
CA THR A 211 54.09 -42.10 10.98
C THR A 211 53.37 -40.85 11.49
N LYS A 212 52.57 -40.18 10.64
CA LYS A 212 51.84 -38.95 10.99
C LYS A 212 50.80 -39.19 12.10
N CYS A 213 50.12 -40.34 12.06
CA CYS A 213 49.11 -40.71 13.06
C CYS A 213 49.55 -41.86 13.97
N GLY A 214 50.82 -42.29 13.90
CA GLY A 214 51.32 -43.40 14.70
C GLY A 214 50.50 -44.69 14.54
N ARG A 215 50.10 -45.02 13.30
CA ARG A 215 49.27 -46.20 12.95
C ARG A 215 47.79 -46.16 13.39
N THR A 216 47.34 -45.10 14.07
CA THR A 216 45.96 -45.03 14.59
C THR A 216 44.91 -44.65 13.54
N GLY A 217 45.35 -44.11 12.40
CA GLY A 217 44.45 -43.59 11.37
C GLY A 217 43.78 -42.27 11.74
N ARG A 218 43.96 -41.75 12.95
CA ARG A 218 43.32 -40.52 13.44
C ARG A 218 44.33 -39.56 14.06
N LEU A 219 43.99 -38.28 14.08
CA LEU A 219 44.77 -37.23 14.70
C LEU A 219 43.94 -36.58 15.80
N THR A 220 44.55 -36.38 16.97
CA THR A 220 43.88 -35.73 18.11
C THR A 220 43.57 -34.29 17.75
N CYS A 221 42.31 -33.87 17.93
CA CYS A 221 41.90 -32.49 17.75
C CYS A 221 42.62 -31.61 18.78
N THR A 222 43.44 -30.67 18.33
CA THR A 222 44.22 -29.77 19.20
C THR A 222 43.33 -28.76 19.92
N THR A 223 42.25 -28.29 19.29
CA THR A 223 41.29 -27.33 19.88
C THR A 223 40.64 -27.86 21.16
N CYS A 224 40.31 -29.15 21.23
CA CYS A 224 39.70 -29.79 22.41
C CYS A 224 40.62 -30.79 23.11
N GLN A 225 41.86 -30.94 22.64
CA GLN A 225 42.84 -31.90 23.13
C GLN A 225 42.27 -33.33 23.26
N GLY A 226 41.46 -33.77 22.29
CA GLY A 226 40.85 -35.09 22.31
C GLY A 226 39.54 -35.24 23.09
N GLN A 227 39.11 -34.22 23.85
CA GLN A 227 37.92 -34.33 24.70
C GLN A 227 36.57 -34.23 23.95
N GLY A 228 36.58 -33.77 22.70
CA GLY A 228 35.38 -33.52 21.91
C GLY A 228 34.53 -32.32 22.38
N LYS A 229 34.88 -31.69 23.51
CA LYS A 229 34.20 -30.53 24.06
C LYS A 229 35.20 -29.43 24.41
N VAL A 230 34.79 -28.19 24.26
CA VAL A 230 35.57 -27.00 24.66
C VAL A 230 34.79 -26.17 25.67
N ASN A 231 35.49 -25.39 26.48
CA ASN A 231 34.84 -24.49 27.43
C ASN A 231 33.94 -23.50 26.67
N CYS A 232 32.72 -23.32 27.17
CA CYS A 232 31.79 -22.34 26.62
C CYS A 232 32.37 -20.95 26.83
N GLN A 233 32.65 -20.23 25.73
CA GLN A 233 33.31 -18.92 25.78
C GLN A 233 32.38 -17.86 26.39
N ARG A 234 31.08 -17.91 26.08
CA ARG A 234 30.08 -16.95 26.57
C ARG A 234 29.96 -16.92 28.09
N CYS A 235 30.04 -18.07 28.76
CA CYS A 235 30.04 -18.14 30.23
C CYS A 235 31.42 -18.40 30.85
N ARG A 236 32.47 -18.50 30.04
CA ARG A 236 33.84 -18.85 30.48
C ARG A 236 33.86 -20.05 31.43
N ALA A 237 33.17 -21.12 31.03
CA ALA A 237 33.01 -22.36 31.80
C ALA A 237 32.29 -22.24 33.17
N THR A 238 31.60 -21.13 33.46
CA THR A 238 30.84 -20.99 34.72
C THR A 238 29.40 -21.53 34.63
N GLY A 239 28.91 -21.81 33.42
CA GLY A 239 27.55 -22.29 33.17
C GLY A 239 26.45 -21.23 33.34
N ARG A 240 26.79 -20.04 33.84
CA ARG A 240 25.85 -18.93 34.07
C ARG A 240 26.43 -17.63 33.51
N ILE A 241 25.56 -16.75 33.03
CA ILE A 241 25.94 -15.40 32.62
C ILE A 241 25.18 -14.37 33.45
N GLN A 242 25.74 -13.16 33.56
CA GLN A 242 25.04 -12.03 34.15
C GLN A 242 23.72 -11.81 33.41
N CYS A 243 22.63 -11.61 34.15
CA CYS A 243 21.33 -11.38 33.55
C CYS A 243 21.40 -10.09 32.69
N PRO A 244 21.14 -10.16 31.38
CA PRO A 244 21.27 -9.00 30.50
C PRO A 244 20.20 -7.94 30.79
N THR A 245 19.01 -8.35 31.26
CA THR A 245 17.88 -7.45 31.54
C THR A 245 18.13 -6.52 32.71
N CYS A 246 18.70 -7.03 33.80
CA CYS A 246 18.99 -6.24 35.00
C CYS A 246 20.47 -5.94 35.19
N LEU A 247 21.33 -6.33 34.25
CA LEU A 247 22.77 -6.18 34.33
C LEU A 247 23.33 -6.64 35.69
N GLY A 248 22.84 -7.77 36.20
CA GLY A 248 23.32 -8.37 37.45
C GLY A 248 22.85 -7.70 38.75
N THR A 249 21.98 -6.70 38.71
CA THR A 249 21.40 -6.11 39.94
C THR A 249 20.35 -7.04 40.57
N GLY A 250 19.68 -7.86 39.75
CA GLY A 250 18.55 -8.71 40.15
C GLY A 250 17.23 -7.94 40.29
N ARG A 251 17.23 -6.62 40.08
CA ARG A 251 16.07 -5.75 40.22
C ARG A 251 16.06 -4.70 39.11
N LEU A 252 14.86 -4.27 38.72
CA LEU A 252 14.67 -3.17 37.78
C LEU A 252 14.10 -1.97 38.53
N VAL A 253 14.47 -0.76 38.11
CA VAL A 253 13.81 0.46 38.61
C VAL A 253 12.31 0.34 38.35
N CYS A 254 11.50 0.68 39.35
CA CYS A 254 10.05 0.58 39.21
C CYS A 254 9.57 1.54 38.11
N PRO A 255 8.90 1.06 37.05
CA PRO A 255 8.50 1.92 35.92
C PRO A 255 7.33 2.86 36.27
N ILE A 256 6.57 2.57 37.33
CA ILE A 256 5.41 3.37 37.76
C ILE A 256 5.84 4.58 38.60
N CYS A 257 6.76 4.39 39.55
CA CYS A 257 7.25 5.48 40.41
C CYS A 257 8.65 5.97 40.05
N ASP A 258 9.26 5.49 38.97
CA ASP A 258 10.63 5.82 38.55
C ASP A 258 11.67 5.77 39.69
N GLY A 259 11.56 4.74 40.53
CA GLY A 259 12.43 4.57 41.70
C GLY A 259 12.13 5.43 42.92
N LYS A 260 11.13 6.32 42.87
CA LYS A 260 10.79 7.27 43.94
C LYS A 260 10.01 6.71 45.12
N THR A 261 9.71 5.41 45.10
CA THR A 261 8.99 4.63 46.13
C THR A 261 7.53 5.03 46.40
N GLN A 262 7.18 6.31 46.28
CA GLN A 262 5.85 6.86 46.53
C GLN A 262 5.25 7.48 45.27
N LEU A 263 3.93 7.57 45.25
CA LEU A 263 3.15 8.18 44.18
C LEU A 263 2.30 9.30 44.77
N MET A 264 2.24 10.42 44.05
CA MET A 264 1.25 11.46 44.29
C MET A 264 0.01 11.15 43.46
N HIS A 265 -1.04 10.68 44.13
CA HIS A 265 -2.35 10.50 43.55
C HIS A 265 -3.08 11.84 43.48
N HIS A 266 -3.89 12.03 42.45
CA HIS A 266 -4.66 13.24 42.25
C HIS A 266 -5.90 13.00 41.41
N PHE A 267 -6.86 13.91 41.49
CA PHE A 267 -7.98 13.98 40.58
C PHE A 267 -7.72 15.05 39.53
N TYR A 268 -8.22 14.81 38.32
CA TYR A 268 -8.18 15.78 37.25
C TYR A 268 -9.52 15.84 36.54
N ILE A 269 -9.84 17.03 36.02
CA ILE A 269 -10.92 17.22 35.07
C ILE A 269 -10.31 17.14 33.68
N GLU A 270 -10.81 16.22 32.86
CA GLU A 270 -10.55 16.25 31.44
C GLU A 270 -11.61 17.14 30.80
N ARG A 271 -11.18 18.27 30.26
CA ARG A 271 -12.03 19.19 29.52
C ARG A 271 -11.86 18.93 28.04
N LYS A 272 -12.96 18.62 27.37
CA LYS A 272 -13.07 18.48 25.93
C LYS A 272 -13.86 19.67 25.38
N LEU A 273 -13.26 20.39 24.45
CA LEU A 273 -13.89 21.49 23.73
C LEU A 273 -14.11 21.02 22.31
N GLU A 274 -15.33 21.20 21.82
CA GLU A 274 -15.72 20.90 20.45
C GLU A 274 -16.60 22.01 19.93
N TYR A 275 -16.41 22.44 18.69
CA TYR A 275 -17.35 23.36 18.05
C TYR A 275 -18.00 22.74 16.82
N THR A 276 -19.26 23.08 16.59
CA THR A 276 -19.99 22.69 15.38
C THR A 276 -20.04 23.85 14.41
N HIS A 277 -20.07 23.52 13.11
CA HIS A 277 -20.19 24.47 12.03
C HIS A 277 -21.36 24.05 11.12
N GLN A 278 -22.54 24.58 11.41
CA GLN A 278 -23.72 24.34 10.58
C GLN A 278 -23.80 25.44 9.52
N ASN A 279 -23.86 25.05 8.25
CA ASN A 279 -23.97 25.97 7.13
C ASN A 279 -25.13 25.52 6.23
N THR A 280 -26.01 26.45 5.89
CA THR A 280 -27.08 26.24 4.92
C THR A 280 -27.24 27.47 4.05
N CYS A 281 -27.83 27.33 2.88
CA CYS A 281 -28.21 28.46 2.05
C CYS A 281 -29.72 28.49 1.95
N VAL A 282 -30.35 29.54 2.51
CA VAL A 282 -31.77 29.73 2.33
C VAL A 282 -31.98 30.41 0.99
N ILE A 283 -32.63 29.68 0.09
CA ILE A 283 -32.91 30.08 -1.27
C ILE A 283 -34.43 29.92 -1.47
N GLN A 284 -35.00 30.70 -2.38
CA GLN A 284 -36.38 30.49 -2.82
C GLN A 284 -36.54 29.07 -3.41
N GLY A 285 -37.59 28.35 -2.99
CA GLY A 285 -37.74 26.92 -3.29
C GLY A 285 -37.87 26.58 -4.79
N ASP A 286 -38.29 27.51 -5.62
CA ASP A 286 -38.37 27.37 -7.08
C ASP A 286 -37.00 27.39 -7.76
N ILE A 287 -36.03 28.13 -7.20
CA ILE A 287 -34.63 28.13 -7.65
C ILE A 287 -33.96 26.80 -7.31
N TYR A 288 -34.22 26.23 -6.12
CA TYR A 288 -33.64 24.95 -5.67
C TYR A 288 -33.89 23.82 -6.68
N GLU A 289 -35.12 23.69 -7.18
CA GLU A 289 -35.48 22.61 -8.10
C GLU A 289 -34.93 22.83 -9.52
N ARG A 290 -34.75 24.09 -9.93
CA ARG A 290 -34.35 24.46 -11.29
C ARG A 290 -32.84 24.53 -11.47
N PHE A 291 -32.09 24.83 -10.41
CA PHE A 291 -30.66 25.12 -10.45
C PHE A 291 -29.88 24.36 -9.37
N PRO A 292 -29.76 23.02 -9.48
CA PRO A 292 -29.00 22.22 -8.52
C PRO A 292 -27.52 22.64 -8.44
N GLU A 293 -26.96 23.16 -9.53
CA GLU A 293 -25.60 23.74 -9.59
C GLU A 293 -25.39 24.83 -8.53
N PHE A 294 -26.42 25.65 -8.28
CA PHE A 294 -26.34 26.73 -7.29
C PHE A 294 -26.03 26.18 -5.90
N LEU A 295 -26.66 25.06 -5.50
CA LEU A 295 -26.50 24.50 -4.15
C LEU A 295 -25.17 23.81 -3.94
N GLU A 296 -24.60 23.24 -5.01
CA GLU A 296 -23.29 22.62 -4.95
C GLU A 296 -22.19 23.70 -4.83
N GLU A 297 -22.40 24.85 -5.49
CA GLU A 297 -21.38 25.88 -5.65
C GLU A 297 -21.60 27.14 -4.79
N PHE A 298 -22.71 27.28 -4.06
CA PHE A 298 -22.98 28.50 -3.27
C PHE A 298 -21.87 28.92 -2.30
N PRO A 299 -21.10 28.02 -1.67
CA PRO A 299 -20.00 28.43 -0.79
C PRO A 299 -18.88 29.19 -1.54
N ASN A 300 -18.80 29.03 -2.87
CA ASN A 300 -17.78 29.62 -3.72
C ASN A 300 -18.22 30.95 -4.34
N TYR A 301 -19.53 31.27 -4.29
CA TYR A 301 -20.04 32.51 -4.86
C TYR A 301 -19.67 33.74 -4.02
N GLU A 302 -19.54 34.86 -4.71
CA GLU A 302 -19.38 36.17 -4.07
C GLU A 302 -20.55 36.43 -3.12
N SER A 303 -20.22 36.67 -1.84
CA SER A 303 -21.22 36.96 -0.82
C SER A 303 -20.75 38.08 0.11
N LYS A 304 -21.72 38.83 0.64
CA LYS A 304 -21.49 39.92 1.61
C LYS A 304 -22.13 39.54 2.94
N ASN A 305 -21.38 39.65 4.04
CA ASN A 305 -21.97 39.47 5.37
C ASN A 305 -22.96 40.62 5.62
N VAL A 306 -24.22 40.27 5.92
CA VAL A 306 -25.31 41.23 6.17
C VAL A 306 -25.78 41.21 7.62
N PHE A 307 -25.44 40.16 8.36
CA PHE A 307 -25.74 40.03 9.78
C PHE A 307 -24.71 39.15 10.48
N SER A 308 -24.37 39.53 11.70
CA SER A 308 -23.54 38.72 12.59
C SER A 308 -23.96 39.01 14.03
N ASN A 309 -24.26 37.96 14.79
CA ASN A 309 -24.56 38.04 16.21
C ASN A 309 -23.86 36.91 16.97
N LYS A 310 -23.18 37.24 18.07
CA LYS A 310 -22.50 36.29 18.96
C LYS A 310 -22.99 36.50 20.38
N ALA A 311 -23.45 35.42 21.02
CA ALA A 311 -23.97 35.44 22.39
C ALA A 311 -23.70 34.10 23.07
N ASP A 312 -23.78 34.08 24.41
CA ASP A 312 -23.65 32.84 25.20
C ASP A 312 -24.77 31.84 24.85
N SER A 313 -25.95 32.34 24.54
CA SER A 313 -27.06 31.60 23.94
C SER A 313 -27.86 32.56 23.06
N LEU A 314 -28.15 32.16 21.81
CA LEU A 314 -28.95 32.94 20.88
C LEU A 314 -30.43 32.62 21.09
N GLU A 315 -31.28 33.64 21.15
CA GLU A 315 -32.74 33.45 21.16
C GLU A 315 -33.28 33.17 19.74
N THR A 316 -34.49 32.63 19.64
CA THR A 316 -35.19 32.55 18.34
C THR A 316 -35.61 33.95 17.85
N ASN A 317 -35.96 34.08 16.57
CA ASN A 317 -36.31 35.35 15.91
C ASN A 317 -35.18 36.38 15.92
N GLN A 318 -34.00 35.97 15.45
CA GLN A 318 -32.82 36.84 15.32
C GLN A 318 -33.02 38.01 14.33
N LEU A 319 -34.03 37.92 13.44
CA LEU A 319 -34.42 38.97 12.49
C LEU A 319 -35.85 39.48 12.83
N PRO A 320 -36.27 40.66 12.31
CA PRO A 320 -37.58 41.23 12.60
C PRO A 320 -38.78 40.27 12.45
N ASP A 321 -39.80 40.50 13.29
CA ASP A 321 -41.02 39.68 13.38
C ASP A 321 -41.79 39.65 12.05
N ASP A 322 -41.68 38.55 11.30
CA ASP A 322 -42.24 38.23 9.96
C ASP A 322 -41.20 37.74 8.94
N HIS A 323 -39.90 37.81 9.27
CA HIS A 323 -38.86 37.49 8.32
C HIS A 323 -38.81 35.98 7.97
N HIS A 324 -38.88 35.67 6.67
CA HIS A 324 -38.92 34.28 6.17
C HIS A 324 -37.75 33.40 6.64
N LEU A 325 -36.55 34.00 6.84
CA LEU A 325 -35.36 33.29 7.31
C LEU A 325 -35.48 32.82 8.77
N ASN A 326 -36.28 33.46 9.63
CA ASN A 326 -36.41 33.07 11.04
C ASN A 326 -36.82 31.60 11.16
N SER A 327 -37.77 31.14 10.33
CA SER A 327 -38.21 29.73 10.32
C SER A 327 -37.10 28.69 10.08
N PHE A 328 -35.99 29.10 9.43
CA PHE A 328 -34.81 28.26 9.20
C PHE A 328 -33.78 28.43 10.31
N ILE A 329 -33.51 29.68 10.71
CA ILE A 329 -32.56 30.03 11.77
C ILE A 329 -33.00 29.41 13.10
N ASP A 330 -34.28 29.54 13.45
CA ASP A 330 -34.85 29.04 14.70
C ASP A 330 -34.69 27.52 14.83
N LYS A 331 -34.86 26.78 13.73
CA LYS A 331 -34.62 25.32 13.73
C LYS A 331 -33.17 24.96 14.04
N PHE A 332 -32.21 25.80 13.65
CA PHE A 332 -30.79 25.53 13.87
C PHE A 332 -30.42 25.84 15.31
N ILE A 333 -30.90 26.96 15.84
CA ILE A 333 -30.76 27.35 17.25
C ILE A 333 -31.40 26.28 18.14
N ASP A 334 -32.68 25.94 17.91
CA ASP A 334 -33.43 24.93 18.68
C ASP A 334 -32.74 23.55 18.67
N LYS A 335 -32.07 23.21 17.56
CA LYS A 335 -31.36 21.93 17.44
C LYS A 335 -30.07 21.95 18.26
N ALA A 336 -29.29 23.04 18.17
CA ALA A 336 -28.06 23.18 18.93
C ALA A 336 -28.32 23.18 20.44
N ASP A 337 -29.39 23.85 20.88
CA ASP A 337 -29.76 23.93 22.30
C ASP A 337 -30.20 22.56 22.88
N LYS A 338 -30.78 21.69 22.04
CA LYS A 338 -31.18 20.33 22.45
C LYS A 338 -30.01 19.36 22.64
N GLU A 339 -28.79 19.72 22.23
CA GLU A 339 -27.60 18.88 22.43
C GLU A 339 -27.01 19.01 23.84
N GLU A 340 -27.53 19.93 24.67
CA GLU A 340 -27.09 20.11 26.06
C GLU A 340 -27.41 18.90 26.95
N THR A 341 -26.44 18.47 27.75
CA THR A 341 -26.57 17.40 28.75
C THR A 341 -25.79 17.75 30.01
N ASP A 342 -25.95 16.99 31.11
CA ASP A 342 -25.22 17.20 32.39
C ASP A 342 -23.69 17.28 32.24
N PHE A 343 -23.14 16.68 31.17
CA PHE A 343 -21.71 16.64 30.90
C PHE A 343 -21.32 17.39 29.63
N HIS A 344 -22.25 17.91 28.85
CA HIS A 344 -22.02 18.61 27.58
C HIS A 344 -22.79 19.93 27.59
N SER A 345 -22.09 21.04 27.82
CA SER A 345 -22.70 22.35 28.00
C SER A 345 -22.33 23.29 26.86
N LEU A 346 -23.34 23.95 26.31
CA LEU A 346 -23.17 25.01 25.32
C LEU A 346 -22.54 26.23 25.99
N GLN A 347 -21.48 26.78 25.38
CA GLN A 347 -20.73 27.91 25.94
C GLN A 347 -21.11 29.23 25.27
N PHE A 348 -21.11 29.25 23.94
CA PHE A 348 -21.57 30.39 23.14
C PHE A 348 -21.86 29.96 21.72
N GLN A 349 -22.64 30.78 21.04
CA GLN A 349 -23.04 30.64 19.64
C GLN A 349 -22.69 31.90 18.85
N GLN A 350 -22.43 31.74 17.55
CA GLN A 350 -22.33 32.83 16.60
C GLN A 350 -23.14 32.50 15.35
N LEU A 351 -24.09 33.38 15.02
CA LEU A 351 -24.89 33.35 13.81
C LEU A 351 -24.35 34.40 12.84
N ASP A 352 -23.90 33.95 11.67
CA ASP A 352 -23.50 34.80 10.56
C ASP A 352 -24.46 34.56 9.40
N ILE A 353 -25.03 35.64 8.84
CA ILE A 353 -25.84 35.58 7.62
C ILE A 353 -25.16 36.41 6.55
N SER A 354 -24.92 35.78 5.41
CA SER A 354 -24.43 36.44 4.21
C SER A 354 -25.54 36.57 3.17
N CYS A 355 -25.33 37.43 2.18
CA CYS A 355 -26.20 37.61 1.03
C CYS A 355 -25.38 37.35 -0.24
N ILE A 356 -25.87 36.44 -1.07
CA ILE A 356 -25.42 36.24 -2.45
C ILE A 356 -26.43 36.95 -3.33
N ASP A 357 -25.98 37.92 -4.11
CA ASP A 357 -26.83 38.64 -5.05
C ASP A 357 -27.12 37.73 -6.25
N THR A 358 -28.40 37.39 -6.44
CA THR A 358 -28.83 36.43 -7.47
C THR A 358 -30.00 37.00 -8.29
N TRP A 359 -30.01 36.73 -9.60
CA TRP A 359 -31.09 37.11 -10.51
C TRP A 359 -31.62 35.92 -11.30
N GLU A 360 -32.95 35.78 -11.39
CA GLU A 360 -33.62 34.82 -12.27
C GLU A 360 -34.10 35.54 -13.54
N LEU A 361 -33.66 35.05 -14.70
CA LEU A 361 -34.08 35.54 -16.00
C LEU A 361 -34.98 34.52 -16.68
N THR A 362 -36.23 34.90 -16.94
CA THR A 362 -37.11 34.14 -17.84
C THR A 362 -37.03 34.71 -19.24
N TYR A 363 -36.79 33.87 -20.24
CA TYR A 363 -36.61 34.28 -21.63
C TYR A 363 -37.20 33.27 -22.62
N GLN A 364 -37.49 33.74 -23.82
CA GLN A 364 -37.99 32.93 -24.92
C GLN A 364 -36.97 32.86 -26.06
N PHE A 365 -36.76 31.66 -26.61
CA PHE A 365 -35.92 31.41 -27.77
C PHE A 365 -36.54 30.33 -28.66
N ASN A 366 -36.64 30.59 -29.97
CA ASN A 366 -37.29 29.69 -30.95
C ASN A 366 -38.67 29.18 -30.51
N GLY A 367 -39.47 30.06 -29.89
CA GLY A 367 -40.83 29.75 -29.43
C GLY A 367 -40.93 29.05 -28.08
N LYS A 368 -39.83 28.49 -27.54
CA LYS A 368 -39.79 27.85 -26.21
C LYS A 368 -39.34 28.84 -25.13
N GLU A 369 -39.86 28.66 -23.92
CA GLU A 369 -39.47 29.43 -22.74
C GLU A 369 -38.41 28.68 -21.92
N TYR A 370 -37.49 29.45 -21.34
CA TYR A 370 -36.34 29.00 -20.59
C TYR A 370 -36.11 29.92 -19.39
N VAL A 371 -35.41 29.40 -18.40
CA VAL A 371 -35.01 30.13 -17.20
C VAL A 371 -33.51 29.92 -16.98
N MET A 372 -32.80 30.97 -16.59
CA MET A 372 -31.42 30.89 -16.11
C MET A 372 -31.24 31.80 -14.89
N ALA A 373 -30.26 31.47 -14.05
CA ALA A 373 -29.89 32.29 -12.91
C ALA A 373 -28.54 32.97 -13.13
N PHE A 374 -28.29 34.04 -12.39
CA PHE A 374 -27.04 34.77 -12.35
C PHE A 374 -26.65 35.09 -10.92
N THR A 375 -25.36 35.08 -10.60
CA THR A 375 -24.85 35.36 -9.25
C THR A 375 -23.66 36.32 -9.25
N GLY A 376 -23.51 37.07 -8.16
CA GLY A 376 -22.36 37.95 -7.92
C GLY A 376 -22.34 39.22 -8.78
N SER A 377 -21.31 40.05 -8.55
CA SER A 377 -21.17 41.36 -9.20
C SER A 377 -20.89 41.28 -10.71
N GLU A 378 -20.28 40.18 -11.16
CA GLU A 378 -19.96 39.91 -12.56
C GLU A 378 -21.06 39.15 -13.31
N PHE A 379 -22.20 38.85 -12.64
CA PHE A 379 -23.30 38.08 -13.20
C PHE A 379 -22.85 36.73 -13.78
N GLU A 380 -22.17 35.94 -12.95
CA GLU A 380 -21.81 34.57 -13.28
C GLU A 380 -23.08 33.76 -13.58
N ILE A 381 -23.09 33.05 -14.71
CA ILE A 381 -24.30 32.41 -15.23
C ILE A 381 -24.47 30.99 -14.71
N ILE A 382 -25.71 30.67 -14.35
CA ILE A 382 -26.16 29.32 -13.99
C ILE A 382 -27.25 28.96 -15.00
N PRO A 383 -26.89 28.22 -16.06
CA PRO A 383 -27.67 28.21 -17.29
C PRO A 383 -28.97 27.40 -17.22
N GLY A 384 -29.09 26.47 -16.27
CA GLY A 384 -30.24 25.58 -16.19
C GLY A 384 -30.42 24.72 -17.45
N LEU A 385 -31.68 24.33 -17.68
CA LEU A 385 -32.13 23.64 -18.90
C LEU A 385 -32.21 24.58 -20.12
N SER A 386 -31.09 25.18 -20.50
CA SER A 386 -30.94 26.14 -21.59
C SER A 386 -31.05 25.53 -23.01
N PRO A 387 -31.12 26.35 -24.08
CA PRO A 387 -30.95 25.87 -25.46
C PRO A 387 -29.64 25.08 -25.66
N VAL A 388 -28.57 25.45 -24.96
CA VAL A 388 -27.27 24.75 -25.03
C VAL A 388 -27.37 23.36 -24.39
N TYR A 389 -28.12 23.23 -23.28
CA TYR A 389 -28.47 21.93 -22.68
C TYR A 389 -29.15 21.01 -23.71
N GLU A 390 -30.13 21.51 -24.48
CA GLU A 390 -30.84 20.69 -25.48
C GLU A 390 -29.89 20.06 -26.50
N VAL A 391 -28.86 20.81 -26.94
CA VAL A 391 -27.84 20.32 -27.87
C VAL A 391 -26.95 19.25 -27.22
N ALA A 392 -26.51 19.46 -25.98
CA ALA A 392 -25.74 18.48 -25.24
C ALA A 392 -26.55 17.19 -25.00
N PHE A 393 -27.82 17.33 -24.63
CA PHE A 393 -28.77 16.23 -24.45
C PHE A 393 -28.98 15.45 -25.75
N GLU A 394 -29.09 16.13 -26.89
CA GLU A 394 -29.22 15.45 -28.19
C GLU A 394 -27.97 14.63 -28.55
N TYR A 395 -26.76 15.17 -28.30
CA TYR A 395 -25.51 14.42 -28.48
C TYR A 395 -25.45 13.20 -27.55
N TRP A 396 -25.83 13.37 -26.28
CA TRP A 396 -25.90 12.27 -25.32
C TRP A 396 -26.88 11.19 -25.80
N ARG A 397 -28.12 11.56 -26.14
CA ARG A 397 -29.16 10.64 -26.63
C ARG A 397 -28.70 9.86 -27.87
N LYS A 398 -28.14 10.55 -28.87
CA LYS A 398 -27.58 9.91 -30.08
C LYS A 398 -26.36 9.03 -29.74
N GLY A 399 -25.57 9.43 -28.76
CA GLY A 399 -24.43 8.66 -28.25
C GLY A 399 -24.84 7.35 -27.58
N ILE A 400 -25.86 7.40 -26.70
CA ILE A 400 -26.44 6.22 -26.05
C ILE A 400 -27.04 5.27 -27.09
N SER A 401 -27.85 5.79 -28.02
CA SER A 401 -28.39 4.96 -29.11
C SER A 401 -27.27 4.30 -29.92
N ALA A 402 -26.20 5.02 -30.27
CA ALA A 402 -25.06 4.42 -30.97
C ALA A 402 -24.36 3.31 -30.14
N LYS A 403 -24.33 3.44 -28.81
CA LYS A 403 -23.79 2.41 -27.90
C LYS A 403 -24.63 1.14 -27.96
N GLU A 404 -25.96 1.25 -27.94
CA GLU A 404 -26.89 0.10 -28.00
C GLU A 404 -26.71 -0.72 -29.28
N TRP A 405 -26.42 -0.05 -30.40
CA TRP A 405 -26.07 -0.68 -31.67
C TRP A 405 -24.58 -1.07 -31.79
N MET A 406 -23.84 -1.13 -30.68
CA MET A 406 -22.41 -1.47 -30.63
C MET A 406 -21.48 -0.58 -31.48
N MET A 407 -21.94 0.59 -31.90
CA MET A 407 -21.17 1.59 -32.64
C MET A 407 -20.34 2.46 -31.68
N PHE A 408 -19.44 1.85 -30.91
CA PHE A 408 -18.72 2.50 -29.81
C PHE A 408 -17.90 3.74 -30.23
N SER A 409 -17.32 3.77 -31.44
CA SER A 409 -16.57 4.96 -31.91
C SER A 409 -17.49 6.15 -32.18
N ARG A 410 -18.64 5.90 -32.82
CA ARG A 410 -19.67 6.92 -33.06
C ARG A 410 -20.23 7.42 -31.72
N SER A 411 -20.51 6.49 -30.81
CA SER A 411 -20.98 6.79 -29.46
C SER A 411 -19.98 7.67 -28.70
N SER A 412 -18.71 7.26 -28.64
CA SER A 412 -17.64 8.01 -27.97
C SER A 412 -17.48 9.43 -28.55
N ARG A 413 -17.51 9.58 -29.87
CA ARG A 413 -17.42 10.90 -30.52
C ARG A 413 -18.58 11.83 -30.13
N LEU A 414 -19.81 11.31 -30.09
CA LEU A 414 -21.00 12.07 -29.71
C LEU A 414 -20.98 12.43 -28.23
N LEU A 415 -20.69 11.46 -27.36
CA LEU A 415 -20.58 11.69 -25.91
C LEU A 415 -19.43 12.65 -25.57
N THR A 416 -18.31 12.61 -26.30
CA THR A 416 -17.20 13.57 -26.14
C THR A 416 -17.66 14.99 -26.50
N LYS A 417 -18.50 15.16 -27.52
CA LYS A 417 -19.08 16.48 -27.83
C LYS A 417 -20.00 16.96 -26.72
N ALA A 418 -20.89 16.10 -26.20
CA ALA A 418 -21.76 16.43 -25.08
C ALA A 418 -20.94 16.84 -23.84
N SER A 419 -19.90 16.06 -23.51
CA SER A 419 -19.01 16.31 -22.37
C SER A 419 -18.25 17.63 -22.52
N LYS A 420 -17.80 17.98 -23.72
CA LYS A 420 -17.12 19.27 -23.98
C LYS A 420 -18.04 20.49 -23.92
N ILE A 421 -19.35 20.33 -24.13
CA ILE A 421 -20.29 21.42 -23.88
C ILE A 421 -20.39 21.68 -22.38
N ASP A 422 -20.21 20.64 -21.56
CA ASP A 422 -20.06 20.72 -20.11
C ASP A 422 -21.22 21.47 -19.46
N VAL A 423 -22.35 20.77 -19.40
CA VAL A 423 -23.62 21.24 -18.84
C VAL A 423 -23.90 20.45 -17.57
N PHE A 424 -24.10 21.15 -16.47
CA PHE A 424 -24.16 20.57 -15.12
C PHE A 424 -25.19 19.43 -15.00
N GLU A 425 -26.43 19.64 -15.47
CA GLU A 425 -27.54 18.68 -15.32
C GLU A 425 -27.34 17.36 -16.10
N LEU A 426 -26.39 17.33 -17.03
CA LEU A 426 -26.09 16.15 -17.83
C LEU A 426 -24.69 15.57 -17.55
N LYS A 427 -23.82 16.32 -16.87
CA LYS A 427 -22.40 16.02 -16.72
C LYS A 427 -22.15 14.59 -16.26
N GLU A 428 -22.72 14.19 -15.13
CA GLU A 428 -22.57 12.84 -14.56
C GLU A 428 -23.05 11.75 -15.54
N LYS A 429 -24.21 11.95 -16.18
CA LYS A 429 -24.77 11.00 -17.16
C LYS A 429 -23.91 10.88 -18.41
N VAL A 430 -23.28 11.97 -18.87
CA VAL A 430 -22.36 11.92 -20.01
C VAL A 430 -21.06 11.23 -19.62
N GLU A 431 -20.48 11.60 -18.49
CA GLU A 431 -19.21 11.04 -18.01
C GLU A 431 -19.31 9.54 -17.81
N PHE A 432 -20.35 9.07 -17.11
CA PHE A 432 -20.64 7.65 -16.91
C PHE A 432 -20.78 6.89 -18.24
N ALA A 433 -21.57 7.43 -19.18
CA ALA A 433 -21.75 6.82 -20.48
C ALA A 433 -20.46 6.79 -21.31
N LEU A 434 -19.67 7.87 -21.24
CA LEU A 434 -18.42 8.02 -21.98
C LEU A 434 -17.36 7.05 -21.46
N ASP A 435 -17.27 6.85 -20.14
CA ASP A 435 -16.37 5.88 -19.51
C ASP A 435 -16.69 4.44 -19.94
N LEU A 436 -17.97 4.05 -19.86
CA LEU A 436 -18.43 2.74 -20.30
C LEU A 436 -18.06 2.47 -21.78
N VAL A 437 -18.26 3.46 -22.64
CA VAL A 437 -17.94 3.36 -24.08
C VAL A 437 -16.44 3.31 -24.33
N LYS A 438 -15.63 4.13 -23.62
CA LYS A 438 -14.17 4.10 -23.71
C LYS A 438 -13.61 2.74 -23.27
N THR A 439 -14.15 2.16 -22.21
CA THR A 439 -13.80 0.81 -21.75
C THR A 439 -14.07 -0.23 -22.85
N LYS A 440 -15.22 -0.16 -23.52
CA LYS A 440 -15.54 -1.06 -24.65
C LYS A 440 -14.64 -0.85 -25.87
N LEU A 441 -14.26 0.40 -26.17
CA LEU A 441 -13.27 0.68 -27.23
C LEU A 441 -11.92 0.04 -26.89
N ASN A 442 -11.42 0.26 -25.67
CA ASN A 442 -10.14 -0.27 -25.21
C ASN A 442 -10.13 -1.81 -25.22
N GLN A 443 -11.23 -2.46 -24.83
CA GLN A 443 -11.38 -3.92 -24.90
C GLN A 443 -11.15 -4.46 -26.32
N SER A 444 -11.68 -3.79 -27.36
CA SER A 444 -11.49 -4.26 -28.74
C SER A 444 -10.05 -4.11 -29.24
N TYR A 445 -9.32 -3.07 -28.82
CA TYR A 445 -7.88 -2.95 -29.11
C TYR A 445 -7.07 -4.03 -28.39
N SER A 446 -7.33 -4.21 -27.09
CA SER A 446 -6.64 -5.20 -26.28
C SER A 446 -6.88 -6.62 -26.77
N LEU A 447 -8.09 -6.94 -27.27
CA LEU A 447 -8.40 -8.25 -27.83
C LEU A 447 -7.47 -8.59 -29.00
N GLY A 448 -7.24 -7.65 -29.92
CA GLY A 448 -6.30 -7.83 -31.04
C GLY A 448 -4.87 -8.09 -30.58
N ALA A 449 -4.39 -7.31 -29.60
CA ALA A 449 -3.06 -7.49 -29.02
C ALA A 449 -2.92 -8.83 -28.29
N THR A 450 -3.96 -9.27 -27.55
CA THR A 450 -3.98 -10.56 -26.85
C THR A 450 -3.96 -11.73 -27.84
N ILE A 451 -4.69 -11.63 -28.96
CA ILE A 451 -4.65 -12.64 -30.03
C ILE A 451 -3.23 -12.75 -30.59
N ALA A 452 -2.58 -11.62 -30.92
CA ALA A 452 -1.20 -11.60 -31.39
C ALA A 452 -0.22 -12.21 -30.38
N LEU A 453 -0.35 -11.87 -29.09
CA LEU A 453 0.47 -12.42 -28.02
C LEU A 453 0.45 -13.95 -28.04
N TRP A 454 -0.74 -14.56 -28.02
CA TRP A 454 -0.85 -16.03 -27.97
C TRP A 454 -0.37 -16.70 -29.25
N ILE A 455 -0.74 -16.17 -30.42
CA ILE A 455 -0.30 -16.73 -31.71
C ILE A 455 1.22 -16.67 -31.84
N ILE A 456 1.83 -15.53 -31.54
CA ILE A 456 3.28 -15.34 -31.68
C ILE A 456 4.04 -16.08 -30.58
N ALA A 457 3.55 -16.08 -29.33
CA ALA A 457 4.21 -16.82 -28.25
C ALA A 457 4.22 -18.33 -28.52
N PHE A 458 3.11 -18.87 -29.06
CA PHE A 458 3.02 -20.29 -29.40
C PHE A 458 3.89 -20.62 -30.63
N PHE A 459 3.54 -20.09 -31.81
CA PHE A 459 4.24 -20.45 -33.06
C PHE A 459 5.65 -19.86 -33.14
N GLY A 460 5.82 -18.61 -32.70
CA GLY A 460 7.13 -17.97 -32.62
C GLY A 460 8.05 -18.60 -31.57
N GLY A 461 7.48 -19.23 -30.53
CA GLY A 461 8.25 -20.05 -29.59
C GLY A 461 8.89 -21.27 -30.26
N PHE A 462 8.12 -22.03 -31.06
CA PHE A 462 8.66 -23.13 -31.85
C PHE A 462 9.72 -22.65 -32.85
N ALA A 463 9.44 -21.56 -33.58
CA ALA A 463 10.39 -21.00 -34.54
C ALA A 463 11.68 -20.51 -33.86
N ALA A 464 11.58 -19.87 -32.68
CA ALA A 464 12.73 -19.46 -31.88
C ALA A 464 13.55 -20.67 -31.42
N TYR A 465 12.89 -21.73 -30.93
CA TYR A 465 13.58 -22.95 -30.53
C TYR A 465 14.35 -23.56 -31.68
N THR A 466 13.69 -23.80 -32.82
CA THR A 466 14.33 -24.34 -34.03
C THR A 466 15.50 -23.47 -34.46
N TYR A 467 15.35 -22.14 -34.46
CA TYR A 467 16.44 -21.23 -34.78
C TYR A 467 17.63 -21.40 -33.83
N TYR A 468 17.41 -21.35 -32.51
CA TYR A 468 18.50 -21.44 -31.53
C TYR A 468 19.07 -22.86 -31.35
N SER A 469 18.38 -23.91 -31.78
CA SER A 469 18.88 -25.29 -31.73
C SER A 469 19.60 -25.73 -33.00
N GLU A 470 19.16 -25.26 -34.17
CA GLU A 470 19.68 -25.76 -35.47
C GLU A 470 20.57 -24.74 -36.19
N VAL A 471 20.25 -23.45 -36.10
CA VAL A 471 20.95 -22.40 -36.87
C VAL A 471 21.92 -21.63 -36.00
N ASN A 472 21.43 -21.08 -34.89
CA ASN A 472 22.11 -20.27 -33.87
C ASN A 472 23.36 -19.52 -34.38
N TYR A 473 23.14 -18.55 -35.29
CA TYR A 473 24.24 -17.79 -35.87
C TYR A 473 24.95 -16.95 -34.81
N MET A 474 26.27 -17.08 -34.73
CA MET A 474 27.11 -16.41 -33.73
C MET A 474 28.48 -16.05 -34.30
N PHE A 475 29.09 -15.02 -33.75
CA PHE A 475 30.47 -14.65 -34.09
C PHE A 475 31.48 -15.67 -33.57
N ASP A 476 32.60 -15.81 -34.28
CA ASP A 476 33.58 -16.88 -34.07
C ASP A 476 34.06 -16.99 -32.61
N TYR A 477 34.24 -15.87 -31.92
CA TYR A 477 34.74 -15.84 -30.55
C TYR A 477 33.74 -16.40 -29.50
N VAL A 478 32.46 -16.52 -29.86
CA VAL A 478 31.39 -17.08 -29.01
C VAL A 478 30.76 -18.34 -29.60
N ALA A 479 31.27 -18.83 -30.74
CA ALA A 479 30.77 -20.02 -31.42
C ALA A 479 30.86 -21.30 -30.57
N PHE A 480 31.65 -21.30 -29.47
CA PHE A 480 31.75 -22.42 -28.54
C PHE A 480 30.40 -22.86 -27.96
N ILE A 481 29.40 -21.96 -27.90
CA ILE A 481 28.08 -22.32 -27.37
C ILE A 481 27.34 -23.33 -28.25
N ASN A 482 27.71 -23.42 -29.54
CA ASN A 482 27.17 -24.39 -30.50
C ASN A 482 27.87 -25.75 -30.42
N ASN A 483 28.90 -25.89 -29.57
CA ASN A 483 29.57 -27.16 -29.36
C ASN A 483 28.70 -28.09 -28.49
N PRO A 484 28.26 -29.27 -28.98
CA PRO A 484 27.45 -30.22 -28.22
C PRO A 484 28.07 -30.68 -26.90
N ASP A 485 29.41 -30.69 -26.81
CA ASP A 485 30.13 -31.07 -25.60
C ASP A 485 30.20 -29.94 -24.55
N GLY A 486 29.73 -28.74 -24.89
CA GLY A 486 29.74 -27.56 -24.03
C GLY A 486 28.71 -27.65 -22.90
N PHE A 487 29.10 -27.26 -21.68
CA PHE A 487 28.22 -27.36 -20.49
C PHE A 487 26.95 -26.50 -20.55
N LEU A 488 26.92 -25.49 -21.44
CA LEU A 488 25.76 -24.62 -21.67
C LEU A 488 24.92 -25.02 -22.89
N TYR A 489 25.40 -25.90 -23.76
CA TYR A 489 24.77 -26.26 -25.04
C TYR A 489 23.31 -26.70 -24.87
N ALA A 490 23.08 -27.67 -23.98
CA ALA A 490 21.75 -28.22 -23.71
C ALA A 490 20.74 -27.19 -23.13
N TYR A 491 21.23 -26.06 -22.62
CA TYR A 491 20.43 -25.04 -21.96
C TYR A 491 20.19 -23.82 -22.88
N HIS A 492 21.05 -23.61 -23.87
CA HIS A 492 21.07 -22.39 -24.65
C HIS A 492 19.78 -22.20 -25.45
N ALA A 493 19.39 -23.16 -26.27
CA ALA A 493 18.18 -23.06 -27.09
C ALA A 493 16.92 -22.80 -26.25
N TRP A 494 16.75 -23.52 -25.13
CA TRP A 494 15.64 -23.31 -24.21
C TRP A 494 15.67 -21.94 -23.52
N ALA A 495 16.84 -21.52 -23.03
CA ALA A 495 17.02 -20.22 -22.41
C ALA A 495 16.64 -19.07 -23.34
N GLN A 496 17.15 -19.12 -24.58
CA GLN A 496 16.86 -18.09 -25.59
C GLN A 496 15.39 -18.13 -26.00
N THR A 497 14.78 -19.32 -26.14
CA THR A 497 13.35 -19.48 -26.46
C THR A 497 12.44 -18.91 -25.38
N ILE A 498 12.70 -19.22 -24.11
CA ILE A 498 11.93 -18.68 -22.97
C ILE A 498 12.01 -17.16 -22.95
N PHE A 499 13.22 -16.61 -23.16
CA PHE A 499 13.39 -15.16 -23.20
C PHE A 499 12.70 -14.53 -24.42
N SER A 500 12.70 -15.18 -25.59
CA SER A 500 11.93 -14.76 -26.76
C SER A 500 10.43 -14.69 -26.47
N VAL A 501 9.85 -15.69 -25.79
CA VAL A 501 8.44 -15.66 -25.37
C VAL A 501 8.19 -14.51 -24.40
N PHE A 502 9.11 -14.27 -23.46
CA PHE A 502 9.05 -13.11 -22.56
C PHE A 502 9.07 -11.78 -23.33
N LEU A 503 9.88 -11.65 -24.38
CA LEU A 503 9.91 -10.46 -25.22
C LEU A 503 8.60 -10.25 -26.00
N VAL A 504 7.91 -11.32 -26.40
CA VAL A 504 6.57 -11.22 -27.01
C VAL A 504 5.55 -10.67 -25.99
N LEU A 505 5.63 -11.09 -24.72
CA LEU A 505 4.83 -10.49 -23.64
C LEU A 505 5.16 -9.01 -23.46
N MET A 506 6.44 -8.63 -23.49
CA MET A 506 6.84 -7.22 -23.41
C MET A 506 6.32 -6.42 -24.62
N ALA A 507 6.32 -6.99 -25.81
CA ALA A 507 5.75 -6.37 -27.00
C ALA A 507 4.25 -6.10 -26.85
N TYR A 508 3.50 -7.05 -26.27
CA TYR A 508 2.09 -6.87 -25.92
C TYR A 508 1.89 -5.71 -24.93
N ILE A 509 2.65 -5.68 -23.84
CA ILE A 509 2.58 -4.63 -22.81
C ILE A 509 2.85 -3.24 -23.43
N THR A 510 3.80 -3.15 -24.36
CA THR A 510 4.12 -1.91 -25.09
C THR A 510 3.03 -1.54 -26.10
N ALA A 511 2.47 -2.50 -26.82
CA ALA A 511 1.51 -2.27 -27.91
C ALA A 511 0.14 -1.75 -27.43
N VAL A 512 -0.41 -2.34 -26.35
CA VAL A 512 -1.74 -2.03 -25.83
C VAL A 512 -1.98 -0.52 -25.60
N PRO A 513 -1.16 0.20 -24.82
CA PRO A 513 -1.38 1.63 -24.60
C PRO A 513 -1.22 2.47 -25.88
N ILE A 514 -0.35 2.06 -26.81
CA ILE A 514 -0.14 2.76 -28.09
C ILE A 514 -1.43 2.73 -28.91
N VAL A 515 -2.03 1.56 -29.08
CA VAL A 515 -3.26 1.43 -29.90
C VAL A 515 -4.47 2.03 -29.21
N GLN A 516 -4.57 1.96 -27.87
CA GLN A 516 -5.68 2.54 -27.12
C GLN A 516 -5.73 4.07 -27.21
N ARG A 517 -4.59 4.76 -27.39
CA ARG A 517 -4.55 6.23 -27.60
C ARG A 517 -5.36 6.71 -28.80
N LEU A 518 -5.57 5.84 -29.79
CA LEU A 518 -6.38 6.16 -30.98
C LEU A 518 -7.88 6.22 -30.67
N GLY A 519 -8.33 5.66 -29.55
CA GLY A 519 -9.69 5.79 -29.05
C GLY A 519 -10.78 5.60 -30.12
N HIS A 520 -11.55 6.66 -30.38
CA HIS A 520 -12.68 6.62 -31.31
C HIS A 520 -12.31 6.92 -32.78
N TYR A 521 -11.05 7.22 -33.09
CA TYR A 521 -10.62 7.53 -34.46
C TYR A 521 -10.67 6.30 -35.38
N ILE A 522 -10.58 5.09 -34.83
CA ILE A 522 -10.78 3.85 -35.59
C ILE A 522 -12.25 3.43 -35.50
N PRO A 523 -12.99 3.34 -36.62
CA PRO A 523 -14.45 3.34 -36.61
C PRO A 523 -15.05 1.98 -36.18
N THR A 524 -14.51 0.86 -36.63
CA THR A 524 -15.09 -0.48 -36.42
C THR A 524 -14.25 -1.33 -35.48
N ALA A 525 -14.91 -2.26 -34.77
CA ALA A 525 -14.22 -3.18 -33.86
C ALA A 525 -13.20 -4.07 -34.60
N ILE A 526 -13.53 -4.51 -35.82
CA ILE A 526 -12.65 -5.32 -36.67
C ILE A 526 -11.33 -4.60 -36.96
N LEU A 527 -11.39 -3.31 -37.33
CA LEU A 527 -10.19 -2.52 -37.58
C LEU A 527 -9.36 -2.29 -36.31
N ARG A 528 -10.01 -2.13 -35.14
CA ARG A 528 -9.31 -2.00 -33.85
C ARG A 528 -8.59 -3.28 -33.44
N ILE A 529 -9.25 -4.42 -33.59
CA ILE A 529 -8.68 -5.75 -33.36
C ILE A 529 -7.50 -5.98 -34.32
N GLY A 530 -7.69 -5.72 -35.62
CA GLY A 530 -6.63 -5.84 -36.62
C GLY A 530 -5.42 -4.95 -36.31
N LEU A 531 -5.65 -3.71 -35.90
CA LEU A 531 -4.58 -2.80 -35.52
C LEU A 531 -3.83 -3.27 -34.26
N GLY A 532 -4.56 -3.72 -33.23
CA GLY A 532 -3.95 -4.31 -32.03
C GLY A 532 -3.05 -5.50 -32.36
N LEU A 533 -3.51 -6.36 -33.29
CA LEU A 533 -2.75 -7.51 -33.76
C LEU A 533 -1.47 -7.07 -34.50
N ILE A 534 -1.61 -6.20 -35.51
CA ILE A 534 -0.49 -5.75 -36.35
C ILE A 534 0.58 -5.04 -35.53
N VAL A 535 0.19 -4.08 -34.68
CA VAL A 535 1.15 -3.30 -33.88
C VAL A 535 1.91 -4.21 -32.91
N THR A 536 1.22 -5.15 -32.26
CA THR A 536 1.87 -6.13 -31.38
C THR A 536 2.85 -7.01 -32.15
N ALA A 537 2.47 -7.47 -33.35
CA ALA A 537 3.33 -8.30 -34.19
C ALA A 537 4.59 -7.55 -34.66
N LEU A 538 4.46 -6.28 -35.05
CA LEU A 538 5.60 -5.45 -35.47
C LEU A 538 6.58 -5.18 -34.32
N ILE A 539 6.07 -4.88 -33.12
CA ILE A 539 6.93 -4.67 -31.94
C ILE A 539 7.60 -5.98 -31.52
N ALA A 540 6.87 -7.10 -31.56
CA ALA A 540 7.42 -8.42 -31.26
C ALA A 540 8.54 -8.77 -32.25
N LEU A 541 8.32 -8.56 -33.54
CA LEU A 541 9.34 -8.77 -34.57
C LEU A 541 10.60 -7.95 -34.29
N LEU A 542 10.45 -6.66 -33.98
CA LEU A 542 11.56 -5.78 -33.63
C LEU A 542 12.34 -6.31 -32.41
N TYR A 543 11.65 -6.66 -31.33
CA TYR A 543 12.29 -7.18 -30.11
C TYR A 543 13.01 -8.50 -30.36
N LEU A 544 12.40 -9.43 -31.09
CA LEU A 544 13.01 -10.72 -31.43
C LEU A 544 14.22 -10.54 -32.36
N SER A 545 14.17 -9.63 -33.33
CA SER A 545 15.33 -9.32 -34.18
C SER A 545 16.49 -8.73 -33.39
N LEU A 546 16.22 -7.77 -32.49
CA LEU A 546 17.24 -7.22 -31.60
C LEU A 546 17.81 -8.30 -30.67
N TRP A 547 16.97 -9.21 -30.19
CA TRP A 547 17.41 -10.32 -29.35
C TRP A 547 18.30 -11.31 -30.10
N ALA A 548 17.97 -11.67 -31.34
CA ALA A 548 18.80 -12.51 -32.19
C ALA A 548 20.17 -11.84 -32.48
N LEU A 549 20.21 -10.52 -32.70
CA LEU A 549 21.46 -9.77 -32.85
C LEU A 549 22.31 -9.79 -31.57
N LEU A 550 21.69 -9.54 -30.41
CA LEU A 550 22.38 -9.65 -29.11
C LEU A 550 22.92 -11.06 -28.88
N ASN A 551 22.18 -12.08 -29.30
CA ASN A 551 22.62 -13.46 -29.24
C ASN A 551 23.84 -13.73 -30.12
N ALA A 552 23.86 -13.21 -31.35
CA ALA A 552 25.00 -13.37 -32.26
C ALA A 552 26.31 -12.81 -31.67
N THR A 553 26.23 -11.74 -30.87
CA THR A 553 27.39 -11.16 -30.16
C THR A 553 27.84 -11.93 -28.91
N GLY A 554 27.02 -12.87 -28.42
CA GLY A 554 27.25 -13.64 -27.20
C GLY A 554 26.83 -12.94 -25.90
N ILE A 555 26.31 -11.71 -25.94
CA ILE A 555 25.85 -10.99 -24.73
C ILE A 555 24.70 -11.75 -24.03
N SER A 556 23.81 -12.38 -24.81
CA SER A 556 22.67 -13.14 -24.27
C SER A 556 23.06 -14.43 -23.54
N ILE A 557 24.31 -14.91 -23.69
CA ILE A 557 24.80 -16.15 -23.06
C ILE A 557 24.73 -16.05 -21.53
N ILE A 558 24.80 -14.83 -20.98
CA ILE A 558 24.64 -14.59 -19.55
C ILE A 558 23.33 -15.18 -19.02
N ILE A 559 22.25 -15.11 -19.80
CA ILE A 559 20.94 -15.69 -19.44
C ILE A 559 21.02 -17.21 -19.41
N THR A 560 21.66 -17.81 -20.43
CA THR A 560 21.90 -19.25 -20.47
C THR A 560 22.71 -19.72 -19.27
N PHE A 561 23.75 -18.97 -18.88
CA PHE A 561 24.56 -19.27 -17.70
C PHE A 561 23.75 -19.22 -16.40
N PHE A 562 22.91 -18.19 -16.21
CA PHE A 562 22.06 -18.09 -15.03
C PHE A 562 21.02 -19.20 -14.96
N ILE A 563 20.42 -19.59 -16.09
CA ILE A 563 19.48 -20.73 -16.14
C ILE A 563 20.19 -22.03 -15.79
N TRP A 564 21.38 -22.28 -16.36
CA TRP A 564 22.19 -23.42 -16.00
C TRP A 564 22.52 -23.45 -14.50
N LEU A 565 22.97 -22.32 -13.95
CA LEU A 565 23.33 -22.19 -12.54
C LEU A 565 22.12 -22.45 -11.64
N ALA A 566 20.96 -21.87 -11.97
CA ALA A 566 19.72 -22.09 -11.24
C ALA A 566 19.30 -23.57 -11.25
N LEU A 567 19.35 -24.24 -12.41
CA LEU A 567 19.01 -25.66 -12.51
C LEU A 567 20.01 -26.55 -11.76
N LYS A 568 21.29 -26.19 -11.71
CA LYS A 568 22.29 -26.89 -10.89
C LYS A 568 22.01 -26.73 -9.39
N ILE A 569 21.69 -25.52 -8.95
CA ILE A 569 21.32 -25.25 -7.55
C ILE A 569 20.06 -26.05 -7.18
N ILE A 570 19.03 -26.04 -8.03
CA ILE A 570 17.80 -26.82 -7.82
C ILE A 570 18.12 -28.32 -7.76
N GLY A 571 18.97 -28.83 -8.65
CA GLY A 571 19.39 -30.23 -8.64
C GLY A 571 20.11 -30.62 -7.34
N ILE A 572 20.99 -29.76 -6.83
CA ILE A 572 21.69 -29.96 -5.54
C ILE A 572 20.69 -29.98 -4.39
N ILE A 573 19.77 -29.01 -4.34
CA ILE A 573 18.71 -28.94 -3.33
C ILE A 573 17.88 -30.22 -3.36
N TRP A 574 17.49 -30.68 -4.54
CA TRP A 574 16.66 -31.89 -4.68
C TRP A 574 17.40 -33.17 -4.29
N TRP A 575 18.71 -33.24 -4.58
CA TRP A 575 19.57 -34.33 -4.11
C TRP A 575 19.67 -34.34 -2.57
N ILE A 576 19.84 -33.18 -1.94
CA ILE A 576 19.84 -33.04 -0.48
C ILE A 576 18.50 -33.50 0.11
N ILE A 577 17.37 -33.09 -0.48
CA ILE A 577 16.04 -33.52 -0.05
C ILE A 577 15.90 -35.05 -0.13
N LYS A 578 16.34 -35.67 -1.23
CA LYS A 578 16.35 -37.13 -1.38
C LYS A 578 17.20 -37.82 -0.31
N LEU A 579 18.36 -37.25 0.00
CA LEU A 579 19.26 -37.80 1.03
C LEU A 579 18.59 -37.74 2.42
N ILE A 580 17.98 -36.60 2.76
CA ILE A 580 17.25 -36.43 4.03
C ILE A 580 16.09 -37.42 4.12
N LEU A 581 15.26 -37.53 3.07
CA LEU A 581 14.16 -38.49 3.03
C LEU A 581 14.64 -39.93 3.13
N GLY A 582 15.73 -40.29 2.47
CA GLY A 582 16.35 -41.61 2.57
C GLY A 582 16.80 -41.95 3.99
N ILE A 583 17.42 -40.99 4.70
CA ILE A 583 17.78 -41.15 6.12
C ILE A 583 16.54 -41.35 6.99
N ILE A 584 15.49 -40.56 6.78
CA ILE A 584 14.23 -40.67 7.53
C ILE A 584 13.61 -42.06 7.35
N ILE A 585 13.52 -42.54 6.11
CA ILE A 585 12.98 -43.88 5.79
C ILE A 585 13.84 -44.97 6.45
N TRP A 586 15.17 -44.86 6.36
CA TRP A 586 16.09 -45.82 6.97
C TRP A 586 15.95 -45.87 8.50
N LEU A 587 15.85 -44.71 9.16
CA LEU A 587 15.60 -44.63 10.61
C LEU A 587 14.24 -45.23 10.99
N ALA A 588 13.19 -45.00 10.18
CA ALA A 588 11.88 -45.59 10.39
C ALA A 588 11.91 -47.12 10.25
N MET A 589 12.66 -47.66 9.28
CA MET A 589 12.86 -49.11 9.15
C MET A 589 13.57 -49.71 10.35
N ILE A 590 14.61 -49.05 10.88
CA ILE A 590 15.30 -49.51 12.10
C ILE A 590 14.35 -49.50 13.29
N ALA A 591 13.61 -48.40 13.50
CA ALA A 591 12.63 -48.32 14.57
C ALA A 591 11.58 -49.44 14.46
N TRP A 592 11.11 -49.72 13.24
CA TRP A 592 10.18 -50.82 12.98
C TRP A 592 10.78 -52.20 13.27
N SER A 593 12.02 -52.46 12.86
CA SER A 593 12.73 -53.70 13.19
C SER A 593 12.92 -53.88 14.70
N ILE A 594 13.22 -52.79 15.43
CA ILE A 594 13.30 -52.80 16.89
C ILE A 594 11.92 -53.11 17.50
N ILE A 595 10.85 -52.49 17.00
CA ILE A 595 9.48 -52.75 17.47
C ILE A 595 9.09 -54.22 17.25
N ILE A 596 9.37 -54.80 16.08
CA ILE A 596 9.13 -56.23 15.81
C ILE A 596 9.94 -57.12 16.75
N TRP A 597 11.22 -56.80 16.96
CA TRP A 597 12.08 -57.56 17.86
C TRP A 597 11.56 -57.54 19.30
N ILE A 598 11.12 -56.37 19.79
CA ILE A 598 10.48 -56.22 21.10
C ILE A 598 9.15 -57.00 21.16
N TRP A 599 8.35 -56.95 20.11
CA TRP A 599 7.07 -57.66 20.06
C TRP A 599 7.25 -59.18 20.24
N ASN A 600 8.18 -59.78 19.50
CA ASN A 600 8.50 -61.22 19.58
C ASN A 600 9.15 -61.64 20.92
N LEU A 601 9.62 -60.68 21.72
CA LEU A 601 10.14 -60.93 23.08
C LEU A 601 9.04 -60.94 24.13
N ILE A 602 7.91 -60.27 23.86
CA ILE A 602 6.81 -60.07 24.81
C ILE A 602 5.65 -61.04 24.54
N PHE A 603 5.38 -61.34 23.27
CA PHE A 603 4.32 -62.23 22.79
C PHE A 603 4.92 -63.36 21.97
#